data_AF-A0A5N6IPI3-F1
#
_entry.id   AF-A0A5N6IPI3-F1
#
_cell.length_a   1.000
_cell.length_b   1.000
_cell.length_c   1.000
_cell.angle_alpha   90.00
_cell.angle_beta   90.00
_cell.angle_gamma   90.00
#
_symmetry.space_group_name_H-M   'P 1'
#
loop_
_entity.id
_entity.type
_entity.pdbx_description
1 polymer ?
#
loop_
_entity_poly.entity_id
_entity_poly.type
_entity_poly.pdbx_seq_one_letter_code
_entity_poly.pdbx_strand_id
1 'polypeptide(L)'
;MSKQHAGTLEVDDHLTERDEPKEPHASLGSITTAAAYTVLPGWTTIVLMISLIFGGCCANVFALEAIIKEQPSSGPLITFAQFIVTALLTSPSFLSLSAGPQSLFLSRRVIPLRSWLVYTAFFVTVNLLNNWAFAYKISVPLHIILRSGGPVASMIVGYAFNAKRYSHGQILAVAMLTIGVIAAALADARTKGQSISIGYHQNDSTMASTFIGFSILALAMALSAFQGIFADRLYESYGRNHWKEALFYSHTLSLPLFLPTYSHLLAQWRALLSSPSLLSGISAIAARKGSVSSSPLLLSTGLATASKTAFVKSVPMPIINTTSHLLAELERFKSFQFVLACIPIQGFYLLMNALTQYLCIRGVHLLSAKSSSLTVTIVLNVRKLISLLLSIYLFGNDLAPGVLVGALFVFVGGALYGFEGARLRKTYKPSNKKD
;
A
#
# COMPACT_ATOMS: atom_id res chain seq x y z
N MET A 1 47.69 -50.85 35.61
CA MET A 1 48.98 -51.57 35.69
C MET A 1 49.62 -51.47 34.31
N SER A 2 50.81 -50.95 34.03
CA SER A 2 51.97 -50.58 34.84
C SER A 2 52.89 -49.68 33.99
N LYS A 3 53.35 -48.58 34.60
CA LYS A 3 54.68 -47.92 34.53
C LYS A 3 55.24 -47.29 33.23
N GLN A 4 55.50 -45.99 33.39
CA GLN A 4 56.55 -45.14 32.80
C GLN A 4 57.98 -45.71 32.94
N HIS A 5 58.87 -45.35 31.99
CA HIS A 5 60.26 -44.87 32.16
C HIS A 5 60.69 -44.28 30.80
N ALA A 6 60.98 -42.99 30.61
CA ALA A 6 62.07 -42.16 31.14
C ALA A 6 63.45 -42.56 30.57
N GLY A 7 63.97 -41.71 29.68
CA GLY A 7 65.36 -41.68 29.20
C GLY A 7 65.68 -40.24 28.75
N THR A 8 66.71 -39.66 29.36
CA THR A 8 67.11 -38.24 29.33
C THR A 8 68.53 -38.11 28.76
N LEU A 9 68.89 -36.89 28.34
CA LEU A 9 70.22 -36.33 27.92
C LEU A 9 70.39 -36.30 26.38
N GLU A 10 70.77 -35.20 25.73
CA GLU A 10 71.74 -34.15 26.09
C GLU A 10 71.30 -32.72 25.73
N VAL A 11 71.94 -31.77 26.39
CA VAL A 11 71.84 -30.31 26.27
C VAL A 11 72.86 -29.84 25.24
N ASP A 12 72.45 -28.97 24.31
CA ASP A 12 73.37 -27.99 23.73
C ASP A 12 72.65 -26.66 23.55
N ASP A 13 73.28 -25.63 24.12
CA ASP A 13 72.76 -24.31 24.42
C ASP A 13 73.28 -23.33 23.36
N HIS A 14 72.39 -22.78 22.53
CA HIS A 14 72.75 -21.64 21.68
C HIS A 14 71.59 -20.65 21.58
N LEU A 15 71.78 -19.54 22.31
CA LEU A 15 71.08 -18.26 22.27
C LEU A 15 70.38 -17.95 20.93
N THR A 16 69.07 -17.64 20.98
CA THR A 16 68.47 -16.65 20.09
C THR A 16 67.32 -15.92 20.78
N GLU A 17 67.33 -14.61 20.60
CA GLU A 17 66.51 -13.58 21.22
C GLU A 17 64.99 -13.84 21.14
N ARG A 18 64.32 -13.34 22.18
CA ARG A 18 62.88 -13.32 22.38
C ARG A 18 62.25 -12.25 21.47
N ASP A 19 61.48 -12.65 20.45
CA ASP A 19 60.59 -11.74 19.72
C ASP A 19 59.13 -12.05 20.06
N GLU A 20 58.51 -11.18 20.85
CA GLU A 20 57.06 -11.18 21.09
C GLU A 20 56.30 -10.85 19.80
N PRO A 21 55.14 -11.46 19.53
CA PRO A 21 54.31 -11.07 18.40
C PRO A 21 53.68 -9.69 18.68
N LYS A 22 54.16 -8.66 17.99
CA LYS A 22 53.54 -7.32 17.90
C LYS A 22 52.07 -7.44 17.50
N GLU A 23 51.18 -6.92 18.36
CA GLU A 23 49.77 -6.71 18.02
C GLU A 23 49.64 -5.85 16.74
N PRO A 24 48.76 -6.22 15.79
CA PRO A 24 48.48 -5.37 14.65
C PRO A 24 47.64 -4.17 15.11
N HIS A 25 48.26 -2.98 15.11
CA HIS A 25 47.56 -1.71 15.28
C HIS A 25 46.40 -1.64 14.28
N ALA A 26 45.17 -1.78 14.78
CA ALA A 26 43.96 -1.60 14.00
C ALA A 26 43.89 -0.14 13.51
N SER A 27 44.27 0.09 12.26
CA SER A 27 44.16 1.38 11.60
C SER A 27 42.72 1.90 11.70
N LEU A 28 42.56 3.17 12.10
CA LEU A 28 41.28 3.87 12.12
C LEU A 28 40.53 3.74 10.79
N GLY A 29 41.27 3.63 9.67
CA GLY A 29 40.74 3.37 8.34
C GLY A 29 40.14 1.97 8.15
N SER A 30 40.70 0.94 8.80
CA SER A 30 40.15 -0.43 8.77
C SER A 30 38.85 -0.52 9.58
N ILE A 31 38.79 0.19 10.72
CA ILE A 31 37.61 0.26 11.58
C ILE A 31 36.50 1.07 10.92
N THR A 32 36.81 2.21 10.28
CA THR A 32 35.81 3.02 9.56
C THR A 32 35.31 2.32 8.29
N THR A 33 36.17 1.58 7.60
CA THR A 33 35.80 0.82 6.41
C THR A 33 34.94 -0.41 6.79
N ALA A 34 35.31 -1.15 7.84
CA ALA A 34 34.50 -2.26 8.37
C ALA A 34 33.16 -1.77 8.97
N ALA A 35 33.14 -0.62 9.65
CA ALA A 35 31.92 0.02 10.13
C ALA A 35 31.03 0.49 8.95
N ALA A 36 31.62 1.05 7.90
CA ALA A 36 30.87 1.43 6.69
C ALA A 36 30.25 0.20 6.01
N TYR A 37 30.98 -0.89 5.82
CA TYR A 37 30.46 -2.11 5.20
C TYR A 37 29.41 -2.86 6.07
N THR A 38 29.42 -2.69 7.39
CA THR A 38 28.44 -3.30 8.30
C THR A 38 27.20 -2.42 8.53
N VAL A 39 27.32 -1.09 8.37
CA VAL A 39 26.22 -0.13 8.53
C VAL A 39 25.50 0.18 7.21
N LEU A 40 26.19 0.15 6.05
CA LEU A 40 25.58 0.28 4.71
C LEU A 40 24.39 -0.65 4.44
N PRO A 41 24.40 -1.95 4.83
CA PRO A 41 23.31 -2.88 4.55
C PRO A 41 22.02 -2.51 5.30
N GLY A 42 22.14 -1.89 6.49
CA GLY A 42 21.00 -1.54 7.33
C GLY A 42 20.20 -0.36 6.78
N TRP A 43 20.88 0.76 6.50
CA TRP A 43 20.25 1.99 6.01
C TRP A 43 19.66 1.82 4.62
N THR A 44 20.36 1.12 3.72
CA THR A 44 19.85 0.84 2.36
C THR A 44 18.56 0.02 2.40
N THR A 45 18.49 -0.97 3.30
CA THR A 45 17.28 -1.78 3.50
C THR A 45 16.11 -0.93 4.03
N ILE A 46 16.35 -0.04 5.00
CA ILE A 46 15.32 0.87 5.54
C ILE A 46 14.85 1.85 4.47
N VAL A 47 15.77 2.49 3.74
CA VAL A 47 15.45 3.41 2.64
C VAL A 47 14.62 2.69 1.59
N LEU A 48 15.02 1.48 1.19
CA LEU A 48 14.27 0.66 0.25
C LEU A 48 12.85 0.36 0.74
N MET A 49 12.66 -0.05 2.00
CA MET A 49 11.33 -0.29 2.59
C MET A 49 10.46 0.97 2.55
N ILE A 50 11.01 2.12 2.97
CA ILE A 50 10.32 3.41 2.98
C ILE A 50 9.95 3.82 1.55
N SER A 51 10.88 3.73 0.60
CA SER A 51 10.62 4.02 -0.82
C SER A 51 9.56 3.10 -1.43
N LEU A 52 9.56 1.79 -1.10
CA LEU A 52 8.53 0.84 -1.53
C LEU A 52 7.14 1.22 -0.98
N ILE A 53 7.07 1.63 0.29
CA ILE A 53 5.81 2.01 0.93
C ILE A 53 5.32 3.35 0.38
N PHE A 54 6.09 4.43 0.49
CA PHE A 54 5.60 5.74 0.04
C PHE A 54 5.46 5.79 -1.49
N GLY A 55 6.46 5.31 -2.23
CA GLY A 55 6.38 5.23 -3.69
C GLY A 55 5.23 4.35 -4.17
N GLY A 56 5.12 3.11 -3.65
CA GLY A 56 4.06 2.19 -4.04
C GLY A 56 2.67 2.68 -3.63
N CYS A 57 2.49 3.09 -2.38
CA CYS A 57 1.15 3.40 -1.90
C CYS A 57 0.64 4.78 -2.37
N CYS A 58 1.51 5.78 -2.54
CA CYS A 58 1.12 7.08 -3.10
C CYS A 58 0.84 6.97 -4.61
N ALA A 59 1.68 6.24 -5.36
CA ALA A 59 1.44 5.99 -6.78
C ALA A 59 0.17 5.14 -7.01
N ASN A 60 -0.12 4.19 -6.12
CA ASN A 60 -1.35 3.40 -6.18
C ASN A 60 -2.60 4.29 -6.03
N VAL A 61 -2.62 5.18 -5.03
CA VAL A 61 -3.74 6.12 -4.81
C VAL A 61 -3.89 7.07 -5.99
N PHE A 62 -2.79 7.58 -6.53
CA PHE A 62 -2.82 8.41 -7.73
C PHE A 62 -3.42 7.68 -8.93
N ALA A 63 -2.94 6.46 -9.21
CA ALA A 63 -3.46 5.63 -10.29
C ALA A 63 -4.95 5.33 -10.10
N LEU A 64 -5.33 4.96 -8.87
CA LEU A 64 -6.71 4.66 -8.49
C LEU A 64 -7.61 5.86 -8.79
N GLU A 65 -7.22 7.04 -8.32
CA GLU A 65 -7.99 8.25 -8.46
C GLU A 65 -8.15 8.70 -9.93
N ALA A 66 -7.09 8.55 -10.73
CA ALA A 66 -7.13 8.80 -12.17
C ALA A 66 -8.13 7.89 -12.91
N ILE A 67 -8.28 6.63 -12.46
CA ILE A 67 -9.24 5.68 -13.06
C ILE A 67 -10.66 6.00 -12.63
N ILE A 68 -10.91 6.14 -11.32
CA ILE A 68 -12.28 6.28 -10.80
C ILE A 68 -12.90 7.65 -11.14
N LYS A 69 -12.10 8.69 -11.42
CA LYS A 69 -12.63 9.99 -11.86
C LYS A 69 -13.28 9.91 -13.23
N GLU A 70 -12.74 9.08 -14.11
CA GLU A 70 -13.31 8.84 -15.44
C GLU A 70 -14.39 7.75 -15.37
N GLN A 71 -14.12 6.65 -14.63
CA GLN A 71 -15.02 5.50 -14.53
C GLN A 71 -15.18 5.02 -13.07
N PRO A 72 -16.14 5.58 -12.30
CA PRO A 72 -16.34 5.24 -10.88
C PRO A 72 -16.73 3.78 -10.61
N SER A 73 -17.35 3.10 -11.58
CA SER A 73 -17.80 1.71 -11.44
C SER A 73 -16.72 0.65 -11.70
N SER A 74 -15.50 1.05 -12.06
CA SER A 74 -14.37 0.16 -12.38
C SER A 74 -13.77 -0.60 -11.20
N GLY A 75 -14.31 -0.44 -9.98
CA GLY A 75 -13.79 -1.05 -8.75
C GLY A 75 -13.50 -2.55 -8.83
N PRO A 76 -14.42 -3.41 -9.32
CA PRO A 76 -14.15 -4.84 -9.48
C PRO A 76 -12.99 -5.16 -10.44
N LEU A 77 -12.87 -4.43 -11.55
CA LEU A 77 -11.77 -4.57 -12.50
C LEU A 77 -10.42 -4.16 -11.88
N ILE A 78 -10.40 -3.11 -11.07
CA ILE A 78 -9.20 -2.69 -10.33
C ILE A 78 -8.76 -3.80 -9.36
N THR A 79 -9.69 -4.37 -8.58
CA THR A 79 -9.38 -5.49 -7.68
C THR A 79 -8.86 -6.69 -8.44
N PHE A 80 -9.50 -7.05 -9.56
CA PHE A 80 -9.07 -8.16 -10.41
C PHE A 80 -7.64 -7.95 -10.94
N ALA A 81 -7.33 -6.76 -11.45
CA ALA A 81 -6.00 -6.41 -11.95
C ALA A 81 -4.93 -6.47 -10.83
N GLN A 82 -5.24 -5.95 -9.65
CA GLN A 82 -4.35 -6.06 -8.47
C GLN A 82 -4.10 -7.53 -8.10
N PHE A 83 -5.13 -8.36 -8.17
CA PHE A 83 -5.06 -9.76 -7.77
C PHE A 83 -4.26 -10.61 -8.76
N ILE A 84 -4.48 -10.42 -10.07
CA ILE A 84 -3.74 -11.18 -11.08
C ILE A 84 -2.26 -10.80 -11.07
N VAL A 85 -1.92 -9.50 -11.00
CA VAL A 85 -0.52 -9.05 -10.94
C VAL A 85 0.16 -9.55 -9.68
N THR A 86 -0.50 -9.47 -8.52
CA THR A 86 0.07 -9.96 -7.26
C THR A 86 0.27 -11.48 -7.29
N ALA A 87 -0.69 -12.25 -7.82
CA ALA A 87 -0.58 -13.69 -7.96
C ALA A 87 0.58 -14.08 -8.90
N LEU A 88 0.71 -13.39 -10.04
CA LEU A 88 1.79 -13.63 -11.01
C LEU A 88 3.17 -13.28 -10.44
N LEU A 89 3.30 -12.18 -9.70
CA LEU A 89 4.59 -11.77 -9.12
C LEU A 89 4.97 -12.59 -7.87
N THR A 90 4.02 -13.29 -7.25
CA THR A 90 4.28 -14.16 -6.09
C THR A 90 4.47 -15.62 -6.49
N SER A 91 3.92 -16.06 -7.63
CA SER A 91 3.99 -17.45 -8.09
C SER A 91 5.41 -18.03 -8.19
N PRO A 92 6.47 -17.32 -8.63
CA PRO A 92 7.79 -17.95 -8.80
C PRO A 92 8.40 -18.42 -7.48
N SER A 93 8.00 -17.81 -6.35
CA SER A 93 8.47 -18.24 -5.02
C SER A 93 7.80 -19.52 -4.51
N PHE A 94 6.70 -19.94 -5.14
CA PHE A 94 5.90 -21.10 -4.73
C PHE A 94 5.90 -22.21 -5.78
N LEU A 95 6.42 -21.97 -6.98
CA LEU A 95 6.64 -22.99 -7.99
C LEU A 95 7.93 -23.76 -7.67
N SER A 96 7.80 -25.05 -7.40
CA SER A 96 8.89 -25.99 -7.23
C SER A 96 8.73 -27.12 -8.23
N LEU A 97 9.64 -27.19 -9.21
CA LEU A 97 9.68 -28.27 -10.20
C LEU A 97 9.80 -29.65 -9.51
N SER A 98 10.43 -29.70 -8.34
CA SER A 98 10.58 -30.90 -7.52
C SER A 98 9.28 -31.41 -6.89
N ALA A 99 8.21 -30.63 -6.86
CA ALA A 99 6.91 -31.04 -6.31
C ALA A 99 6.07 -31.89 -7.30
N GLY A 100 6.45 -31.91 -8.59
CA GLY A 100 5.79 -32.70 -9.63
C GLY A 100 4.37 -32.23 -10.03
N PRO A 101 3.79 -32.84 -11.07
CA PRO A 101 2.50 -32.43 -11.65
C PRO A 101 1.30 -32.76 -10.74
N GLN A 102 1.40 -33.77 -9.87
CA GLN A 102 0.33 -34.13 -8.92
C GLN A 102 0.07 -33.03 -7.87
N SER A 103 1.09 -32.21 -7.56
CA SER A 103 0.98 -31.05 -6.69
C SER A 103 0.87 -29.73 -7.48
N LEU A 104 0.60 -29.79 -8.79
CA LEU A 104 0.62 -28.63 -9.71
C LEU A 104 1.94 -27.84 -9.65
N PHE A 105 3.06 -28.50 -9.33
CA PHE A 105 4.36 -27.87 -9.07
C PHE A 105 4.35 -26.84 -7.93
N LEU A 106 3.35 -26.84 -7.03
CA LEU A 106 3.33 -25.97 -5.86
C LEU A 106 4.15 -26.57 -4.71
N SER A 107 4.95 -25.73 -4.05
CA SER A 107 5.62 -26.02 -2.79
C SER A 107 4.63 -26.46 -1.70
N ARG A 108 5.10 -27.34 -0.80
CA ARG A 108 4.27 -27.89 0.29
C ARG A 108 3.75 -26.77 1.18
N ARG A 109 2.45 -26.79 1.41
CA ARG A 109 1.72 -25.82 2.23
C ARG A 109 1.85 -26.13 3.73
N VAL A 110 2.09 -25.12 4.55
CA VAL A 110 2.14 -25.27 6.01
C VAL A 110 0.76 -25.11 6.62
N ILE A 111 0.00 -24.11 6.18
CA ILE A 111 -1.33 -23.80 6.72
C ILE A 111 -2.39 -24.50 5.87
N PRO A 112 -3.34 -25.28 6.42
CA PRO A 112 -4.29 -26.06 5.61
C PRO A 112 -5.12 -25.18 4.67
N LEU A 113 -5.43 -25.70 3.47
CA LEU A 113 -6.18 -24.98 2.44
C LEU A 113 -7.55 -24.48 2.93
N ARG A 114 -8.22 -25.22 3.83
CA ARG A 114 -9.52 -24.81 4.40
C ARG A 114 -9.42 -23.46 5.14
N SER A 115 -8.36 -23.24 5.92
CA SER A 115 -8.13 -21.97 6.61
C SER A 115 -7.86 -20.84 5.62
N TRP A 116 -7.14 -21.12 4.53
CA TRP A 116 -6.94 -20.16 3.47
C TRP A 116 -8.21 -19.81 2.70
N LEU A 117 -9.11 -20.77 2.47
CA LEU A 117 -10.40 -20.50 1.83
C LEU A 117 -11.23 -19.51 2.66
N VAL A 118 -11.32 -19.72 3.98
CA VAL A 118 -12.03 -18.79 4.88
C VAL A 118 -11.36 -17.41 4.91
N TYR A 119 -10.03 -17.37 5.04
CA TYR A 119 -9.29 -16.09 4.99
C TYR A 119 -9.50 -15.36 3.66
N THR A 120 -9.47 -16.10 2.54
CA THR A 120 -9.64 -15.57 1.19
C THR A 120 -11.05 -15.02 0.99
N ALA A 121 -12.08 -15.68 1.53
CA ALA A 121 -13.46 -15.20 1.47
C ALA A 121 -13.61 -13.81 2.12
N PHE A 122 -13.02 -13.60 3.31
CA PHE A 122 -12.96 -12.27 3.90
C PHE A 122 -12.16 -11.30 3.02
N PHE A 123 -10.96 -11.71 2.60
CA PHE A 123 -10.04 -10.87 1.84
C PHE A 123 -10.65 -10.36 0.54
N VAL A 124 -11.24 -11.23 -0.30
CA VAL A 124 -11.86 -10.83 -1.56
C VAL A 124 -13.06 -9.92 -1.31
N THR A 125 -13.91 -10.26 -0.35
CA THR A 125 -15.11 -9.47 -0.02
C THR A 125 -14.74 -8.07 0.44
N VAL A 126 -13.77 -7.96 1.35
CA VAL A 126 -13.25 -6.67 1.83
C VAL A 126 -12.69 -5.85 0.66
N ASN A 127 -11.83 -6.42 -0.18
CA ASN A 127 -11.24 -5.66 -1.29
C ASN A 127 -12.29 -5.22 -2.33
N LEU A 128 -13.27 -6.08 -2.64
CA LEU A 128 -14.38 -5.73 -3.53
C LEU A 128 -15.24 -4.60 -2.96
N LEU A 129 -15.68 -4.68 -1.69
CA LEU A 129 -16.51 -3.64 -1.08
C LEU A 129 -15.79 -2.29 -1.02
N ASN A 130 -14.50 -2.28 -0.70
CA ASN A 130 -13.73 -1.04 -0.61
C ASN A 130 -13.54 -0.35 -1.97
N ASN A 131 -13.32 -1.12 -3.03
CA ASN A 131 -13.18 -0.54 -4.38
C ASN A 131 -14.54 -0.23 -5.02
N TRP A 132 -15.59 -0.96 -4.65
CA TRP A 132 -16.94 -0.70 -5.16
C TRP A 132 -17.60 0.53 -4.50
N ALA A 133 -17.18 0.89 -3.28
CA ALA A 133 -17.66 2.08 -2.58
C ALA A 133 -17.50 3.38 -3.39
N PHE A 134 -16.51 3.46 -4.29
CA PHE A 134 -16.31 4.63 -5.16
C PHE A 134 -17.44 4.86 -6.16
N ALA A 135 -18.23 3.83 -6.49
CA ALA A 135 -19.42 3.98 -7.33
C ALA A 135 -20.52 4.85 -6.68
N TYR A 136 -20.45 5.06 -5.36
CA TYR A 136 -21.46 5.76 -4.56
C TYR A 136 -21.07 7.21 -4.22
N LYS A 137 -20.40 7.90 -5.15
CA LYS A 137 -19.98 9.31 -5.02
C LYS A 137 -19.10 9.59 -3.79
N ILE A 138 -18.38 8.60 -3.30
CA ILE A 138 -17.40 8.76 -2.22
C ILE A 138 -16.06 9.16 -2.86
N SER A 139 -15.50 10.29 -2.44
CA SER A 139 -14.18 10.72 -2.91
C SER A 139 -13.07 9.89 -2.28
N VAL A 140 -11.93 9.79 -2.96
CA VAL A 140 -10.73 9.09 -2.44
C VAL A 140 -10.28 9.65 -1.09
N PRO A 141 -10.17 10.99 -0.88
CA PRO A 141 -9.83 11.55 0.42
C PRO A 141 -10.79 11.10 1.52
N LEU A 142 -12.10 11.17 1.27
CA LEU A 142 -13.11 10.78 2.24
C LEU A 142 -13.02 9.28 2.55
N HIS A 143 -12.85 8.43 1.54
CA HIS A 143 -12.65 6.99 1.76
C HIS A 143 -11.43 6.70 2.63
N ILE A 144 -10.29 7.40 2.42
CA ILE A 144 -9.08 7.25 3.25
C ILE A 144 -9.38 7.60 4.71
N ILE A 145 -10.12 8.68 4.97
CA ILE A 145 -10.52 9.11 6.31
C ILE A 145 -11.43 8.05 6.96
N LEU A 146 -12.50 7.65 6.27
CA LEU A 146 -13.48 6.69 6.80
C LEU A 146 -12.82 5.33 7.10
N ARG A 147 -12.02 4.78 6.18
CA ARG A 147 -11.30 3.51 6.36
C ARG A 147 -10.29 3.56 7.50
N SER A 148 -9.78 4.74 7.85
CA SER A 148 -8.88 4.91 8.98
C SER A 148 -9.56 4.73 10.34
N GLY A 149 -10.90 4.71 10.37
CA GLY A 149 -11.71 4.25 11.50
C GLY A 149 -11.68 2.74 11.78
N GLY A 150 -10.90 1.94 11.04
CA GLY A 150 -10.78 0.49 11.26
C GLY A 150 -10.50 0.02 12.71
N PRO A 151 -9.72 0.74 13.55
CA PRO A 151 -9.57 0.39 14.96
C PRO A 151 -10.87 0.42 15.76
N VAL A 152 -11.84 1.27 15.37
CA VAL A 152 -13.17 1.32 15.98
C VAL A 152 -13.88 -0.02 15.79
N ALA A 153 -13.97 -0.49 14.54
CA ALA A 153 -14.57 -1.79 14.21
C ALA A 153 -13.81 -2.95 14.89
N SER A 154 -12.48 -2.89 14.91
CA SER A 154 -11.65 -3.92 15.54
C SER A 154 -11.85 -4.01 17.05
N MET A 155 -12.02 -2.86 17.73
CA MET A 155 -12.29 -2.81 19.16
C MET A 155 -13.66 -3.41 19.48
N ILE A 156 -14.71 -2.99 18.75
CA ILE A 156 -16.09 -3.48 18.93
C ILE A 156 -16.13 -4.99 18.73
N VAL A 157 -15.61 -5.49 17.61
CA VAL A 157 -15.62 -6.93 17.30
C VAL A 157 -14.76 -7.71 18.29
N GLY A 158 -13.58 -7.21 18.66
CA GLY A 158 -12.71 -7.87 19.63
C GLY A 158 -13.29 -7.91 21.05
N TYR A 159 -14.05 -6.90 21.44
CA TYR A 159 -14.80 -6.89 22.70
C TYR A 159 -15.95 -7.90 22.65
N ALA A 160 -16.79 -7.83 21.61
CA ALA A 160 -18.00 -8.66 21.49
C ALA A 160 -17.72 -10.15 21.28
N PHE A 161 -16.73 -10.52 20.45
CA PHE A 161 -16.51 -11.92 20.04
C PHE A 161 -15.29 -12.58 20.66
N ASN A 162 -14.37 -11.80 21.25
CA ASN A 162 -13.10 -12.32 21.75
C ASN A 162 -12.81 -11.89 23.21
N ALA A 163 -13.81 -11.30 23.89
CA ALA A 163 -13.73 -10.82 25.27
C ALA A 163 -12.45 -10.02 25.59
N LYS A 164 -11.90 -9.30 24.60
CA LYS A 164 -10.67 -8.52 24.76
C LYS A 164 -10.94 -7.31 25.65
N ARG A 165 -10.07 -7.08 26.62
CA ARG A 165 -10.06 -5.86 27.44
C ARG A 165 -9.10 -4.84 26.82
N TYR A 166 -9.51 -3.58 26.82
CA TYR A 166 -8.75 -2.47 26.26
C TYR A 166 -8.38 -1.47 27.34
N SER A 167 -7.21 -0.85 27.21
CA SER A 167 -6.79 0.21 28.12
C SER A 167 -7.60 1.48 27.93
N HIS A 168 -7.68 2.33 28.97
CA HIS A 168 -8.31 3.65 28.88
C HIS A 168 -7.74 4.50 27.73
N GLY A 169 -6.43 4.41 27.46
CA GLY A 169 -5.79 5.12 26.35
C GLY A 169 -6.29 4.65 24.98
N GLN A 170 -6.46 3.33 24.79
CA GLN A 170 -7.05 2.78 23.57
C GLN A 170 -8.50 3.21 23.39
N ILE A 171 -9.29 3.22 24.48
CA ILE A 171 -10.69 3.65 24.46
C ILE A 171 -10.80 5.14 24.08
N LEU A 172 -9.97 6.00 24.68
CA LEU A 172 -9.89 7.42 24.32
C LEU A 172 -9.54 7.62 22.84
N ALA A 173 -8.56 6.87 22.35
CA ALA A 173 -8.17 6.92 20.93
C ALA A 173 -9.31 6.51 19.99
N VAL A 174 -10.06 5.45 20.34
CA VAL A 174 -11.23 5.00 19.56
C VAL A 174 -12.40 5.98 19.63
N ALA A 175 -12.62 6.64 20.77
CA ALA A 175 -13.61 7.72 20.87
C ALA A 175 -13.24 8.88 19.92
N MET A 176 -11.98 9.29 19.91
CA MET A 176 -11.47 10.33 19.01
C MET A 176 -11.61 9.95 17.53
N LEU A 177 -11.26 8.70 17.17
CA LEU A 177 -11.46 8.15 15.82
C LEU A 177 -12.93 8.19 15.41
N THR A 178 -13.84 7.77 16.29
CA THR A 178 -15.29 7.76 16.05
C THR A 178 -15.81 9.16 15.76
N ILE A 179 -15.44 10.15 16.59
CA ILE A 179 -15.81 11.56 16.39
C ILE A 179 -15.29 12.05 15.04
N GLY A 180 -14.03 11.77 14.70
CA GLY A 180 -13.43 12.22 13.44
C GLY A 180 -14.09 11.62 12.20
N VAL A 181 -14.39 10.32 12.21
CA VAL A 181 -15.07 9.62 11.10
C VAL A 181 -16.49 10.16 10.91
N ILE A 182 -17.25 10.34 11.99
CA ILE A 182 -18.62 10.87 11.93
C ILE A 182 -18.62 12.32 11.47
N ALA A 183 -17.72 13.16 12.00
CA ALA A 183 -17.61 14.56 11.60
C ALA A 183 -17.27 14.70 10.11
N ALA A 184 -16.33 13.89 9.60
CA ALA A 184 -15.98 13.90 8.18
C ALA A 184 -17.15 13.42 7.29
N ALA A 185 -17.81 12.32 7.65
CA ALA A 185 -18.96 11.81 6.89
C ALA A 185 -20.12 12.83 6.85
N LEU A 186 -20.45 13.43 8.00
CA LEU A 186 -21.53 14.40 8.10
C LEU A 186 -21.20 15.71 7.38
N ALA A 187 -19.95 16.19 7.47
CA ALA A 187 -19.52 17.40 6.77
C ALA A 187 -19.61 17.23 5.24
N ASP A 188 -19.15 16.09 4.72
CA ASP A 188 -19.23 15.77 3.29
C ASP A 188 -20.69 15.63 2.81
N ALA A 189 -21.53 14.92 3.58
CA ALA A 189 -22.95 14.78 3.28
C ALA A 189 -23.68 16.13 3.27
N ARG A 190 -23.38 17.03 4.21
CA ARG A 190 -23.95 18.39 4.26
C ARG A 190 -23.54 19.23 3.06
N THR A 191 -22.27 19.23 2.67
CA THR A 191 -21.84 20.01 1.49
C THR A 191 -22.48 19.51 0.21
N LYS A 192 -22.62 18.19 0.05
CA LYS A 192 -23.35 17.61 -1.09
C LYS A 192 -24.83 17.98 -1.06
N GLY A 193 -25.45 18.02 0.11
CA GLY A 193 -26.85 18.43 0.28
C GLY A 193 -27.09 19.92 0.00
N GLN A 194 -26.17 20.80 0.40
CA GLN A 194 -26.28 22.25 0.19
C GLN A 194 -26.04 22.65 -1.27
N SER A 195 -25.17 21.96 -2.00
CA SER A 195 -24.95 22.24 -3.44
C SER A 195 -26.17 21.94 -4.33
N ILE A 196 -27.17 21.23 -3.80
CA ILE A 196 -28.34 20.73 -4.55
C ILE A 196 -29.63 21.48 -4.19
N SER A 197 -29.68 22.27 -3.11
CA SER A 197 -30.88 23.04 -2.73
C SER A 197 -31.23 24.21 -3.67
N ILE A 198 -30.50 24.38 -4.78
CA ILE A 198 -30.78 25.36 -5.85
C ILE A 198 -31.49 24.68 -7.06
N GLY A 199 -31.82 23.37 -6.99
CA GLY A 199 -32.54 22.66 -8.06
C GLY A 199 -33.56 21.64 -7.52
N TYR A 200 -34.84 21.86 -7.81
CA TYR A 200 -35.97 21.03 -7.40
C TYR A 200 -35.93 19.62 -8.06
N HIS A 201 -36.38 18.58 -7.33
CA HIS A 201 -36.63 17.16 -7.71
C HIS A 201 -35.55 16.04 -7.61
N GLN A 202 -34.35 16.23 -7.03
CA GLN A 202 -33.35 15.13 -6.94
C GLN A 202 -32.83 14.77 -5.54
N ASN A 203 -33.59 15.09 -4.49
CA ASN A 203 -33.16 14.92 -3.09
C ASN A 203 -33.03 13.45 -2.64
N ASP A 204 -33.95 12.57 -3.02
CA ASP A 204 -33.99 11.22 -2.43
C ASP A 204 -32.92 10.28 -2.97
N SER A 205 -32.63 10.35 -4.28
CA SER A 205 -31.71 9.42 -4.94
C SER A 205 -30.24 9.61 -4.57
N THR A 206 -29.78 10.85 -4.38
CA THR A 206 -28.36 11.14 -4.12
C THR A 206 -28.00 10.92 -2.65
N MET A 207 -28.86 11.30 -1.72
CA MET A 207 -28.65 11.02 -0.29
C MET A 207 -28.70 9.52 -0.01
N ALA A 208 -29.64 8.80 -0.60
CA ALA A 208 -29.70 7.34 -0.54
C ALA A 208 -28.42 6.70 -1.09
N SER A 209 -27.91 7.15 -2.24
CA SER A 209 -26.66 6.61 -2.82
C SER A 209 -25.44 6.79 -1.91
N THR A 210 -25.29 7.96 -1.29
CA THR A 210 -24.16 8.25 -0.39
C THR A 210 -24.26 7.42 0.89
N PHE A 211 -25.46 7.26 1.44
CA PHE A 211 -25.72 6.40 2.60
C PHE A 211 -25.41 4.93 2.33
N ILE A 212 -25.77 4.41 1.13
CA ILE A 212 -25.39 3.07 0.70
C ILE A 212 -23.86 2.93 0.66
N GLY A 213 -23.17 3.92 0.11
CA GLY A 213 -21.70 3.95 0.09
C GLY A 213 -21.08 3.89 1.49
N PHE A 214 -21.58 4.70 2.44
CA PHE A 214 -21.13 4.65 3.83
C PHE A 214 -21.43 3.32 4.50
N SER A 215 -22.58 2.72 4.21
CA SER A 215 -22.95 1.40 4.72
C SER A 215 -22.02 0.30 4.19
N ILE A 216 -21.65 0.35 2.91
CA ILE A 216 -20.67 -0.55 2.29
C ILE A 216 -19.30 -0.41 2.97
N LEU A 217 -18.84 0.81 3.23
CA LEU A 217 -17.58 1.04 3.94
C LEU A 217 -17.63 0.55 5.40
N ALA A 218 -18.72 0.78 6.11
CA ALA A 218 -18.92 0.27 7.46
C ALA A 218 -18.87 -1.26 7.51
N LEU A 219 -19.57 -1.93 6.57
CA LEU A 219 -19.52 -3.38 6.41
C LEU A 219 -18.11 -3.86 6.07
N ALA A 220 -17.41 -3.19 5.16
CA ALA A 220 -16.04 -3.54 4.79
C ALA A 220 -15.08 -3.42 5.99
N MET A 221 -15.26 -2.42 6.86
CA MET A 221 -14.47 -2.27 8.09
C MET A 221 -14.77 -3.36 9.12
N ALA A 222 -16.05 -3.73 9.30
CA ALA A 222 -16.43 -4.82 10.17
C ALA A 222 -15.85 -6.16 9.70
N LEU A 223 -15.98 -6.47 8.41
CA LEU A 223 -15.39 -7.68 7.81
C LEU A 223 -13.85 -7.66 7.89
N SER A 224 -13.22 -6.49 7.73
CA SER A 224 -11.76 -6.34 7.92
C SER A 224 -11.33 -6.64 9.36
N ALA A 225 -12.15 -6.27 10.35
CA ALA A 225 -11.88 -6.59 11.76
C ALA A 225 -11.97 -8.09 12.03
N PHE A 226 -13.00 -8.78 11.51
CA PHE A 226 -13.09 -10.24 11.58
C PHE A 226 -11.92 -10.92 10.86
N GLN A 227 -11.57 -10.44 9.66
CA GLN A 227 -10.41 -10.92 8.91
C GLN A 227 -9.11 -10.80 9.72
N GLY A 228 -8.92 -9.67 10.42
CA GLY A 228 -7.76 -9.43 11.28
C GLY A 228 -7.68 -10.40 12.46
N ILE A 229 -8.80 -10.62 13.16
CA ILE A 229 -8.86 -11.59 14.27
C ILE A 229 -8.60 -13.01 13.77
N PHE A 230 -9.16 -13.39 12.62
CA PHE A 230 -8.90 -14.68 12.01
C PHE A 230 -7.43 -14.85 11.64
N ALA A 231 -6.80 -13.83 11.05
CA ALA A 231 -5.37 -13.83 10.73
C ALA A 231 -4.51 -13.96 12.00
N ASP A 232 -4.84 -13.24 13.06
CA ASP A 232 -4.11 -13.30 14.33
C ASP A 232 -4.13 -14.72 14.90
N ARG A 233 -5.30 -15.37 14.97
CA ARG A 233 -5.43 -16.77 15.41
C ARG A 233 -4.67 -17.73 14.52
N LEU A 234 -4.75 -17.52 13.19
CA LEU A 234 -4.03 -18.34 12.22
C LEU A 234 -2.51 -18.27 12.43
N TYR A 235 -1.97 -17.07 12.59
CA TYR A 235 -0.53 -16.89 12.83
C TYR A 235 -0.08 -17.24 14.24
N GLU A 236 -0.99 -17.28 15.21
CA GLU A 236 -0.72 -17.82 16.55
C GLU A 236 -0.56 -19.34 16.50
N SER A 237 -1.43 -20.04 15.77
CA SER A 237 -1.36 -21.51 15.64
C SER A 237 -0.22 -22.01 14.75
N TYR A 238 0.06 -21.32 13.64
CA TYR A 238 1.01 -21.79 12.62
C TYR A 238 2.30 -20.96 12.53
N GLY A 239 2.43 -19.89 13.32
CA GLY A 239 3.58 -19.00 13.31
C GLY A 239 3.50 -17.88 12.26
N ARG A 240 4.07 -16.71 12.60
CA ARG A 240 4.01 -15.45 11.81
C ARG A 240 4.89 -15.41 10.57
N ASN A 241 5.73 -16.41 10.34
CA ASN A 241 6.72 -16.42 9.25
C ASN A 241 6.09 -16.74 7.87
N HIS A 242 4.82 -17.14 7.84
CA HIS A 242 4.11 -17.59 6.64
C HIS A 242 3.35 -16.47 5.89
N TRP A 243 3.81 -15.22 5.99
CA TRP A 243 3.15 -14.07 5.34
C TRP A 243 3.17 -14.15 3.81
N LYS A 244 4.21 -14.76 3.22
CA LYS A 244 4.29 -14.99 1.76
C LYS A 244 3.20 -15.96 1.30
N GLU A 245 2.93 -16.98 2.12
CA GLU A 245 1.90 -17.99 1.86
C GLU A 245 0.51 -17.33 1.87
N ALA A 246 0.27 -16.44 2.84
CA ALA A 246 -0.93 -15.63 2.90
C ALA A 246 -1.11 -14.77 1.64
N LEU A 247 -0.04 -14.09 1.22
CA LEU A 247 -0.05 -13.22 0.04
C LEU A 247 -0.36 -14.02 -1.23
N PHE A 248 0.27 -15.18 -1.43
CA PHE A 248 0.07 -16.00 -2.61
C PHE A 248 -1.35 -16.59 -2.66
N TYR A 249 -1.82 -17.24 -1.58
CA TYR A 249 -3.11 -17.91 -1.59
C TYR A 249 -4.29 -16.95 -1.58
N SER A 250 -4.22 -15.83 -0.86
CA SER A 250 -5.35 -14.89 -0.82
C SER A 250 -5.63 -14.26 -2.19
N HIS A 251 -4.61 -14.07 -3.04
CA HIS A 251 -4.77 -13.52 -4.38
C HIS A 251 -5.09 -14.63 -5.39
N THR A 252 -4.37 -15.75 -5.36
CA THR A 252 -4.57 -16.85 -6.32
C THR A 252 -5.93 -17.52 -6.16
N LEU A 253 -6.36 -17.80 -4.92
CA LEU A 253 -7.67 -18.43 -4.66
C LEU A 253 -8.84 -17.46 -4.90
N SER A 254 -8.59 -16.15 -4.95
CA SER A 254 -9.62 -15.17 -5.30
C SER A 254 -9.91 -15.12 -6.80
N LEU A 255 -8.94 -15.43 -7.67
CA LEU A 255 -9.09 -15.30 -9.13
C LEU A 255 -10.27 -16.12 -9.71
N PRO A 256 -10.49 -17.40 -9.31
CA PRO A 256 -11.65 -18.15 -9.79
C PRO A 256 -12.99 -17.52 -9.43
N LEU A 257 -13.07 -16.75 -8.34
CA LEU A 257 -14.30 -16.09 -7.90
C LEU A 257 -14.73 -14.94 -8.83
N PHE A 258 -13.83 -14.48 -9.71
CA PHE A 258 -14.15 -13.48 -10.73
C PHE A 258 -14.76 -14.11 -12.00
N LEU A 259 -14.67 -15.44 -12.19
CA LEU A 259 -15.19 -16.13 -13.37
C LEU A 259 -16.70 -15.88 -13.59
N PRO A 260 -17.58 -15.93 -12.57
CA PRO A 260 -19.01 -15.65 -12.78
C PRO A 260 -19.30 -14.22 -13.26
N THR A 261 -18.41 -13.27 -12.98
CA THR A 261 -18.58 -11.86 -13.34
C THR A 261 -17.71 -11.45 -14.54
N TYR A 262 -17.15 -12.41 -15.28
CA TYR A 262 -16.20 -12.12 -16.37
C TYR A 262 -16.78 -11.19 -17.44
N SER A 263 -18.07 -11.33 -17.77
CA SER A 263 -18.74 -10.50 -18.79
C SER A 263 -18.77 -9.02 -18.37
N HIS A 264 -19.00 -8.76 -17.09
CA HIS A 264 -18.96 -7.41 -16.52
C HIS A 264 -17.54 -6.85 -16.53
N LEU A 265 -16.55 -7.64 -16.11
CA LEU A 265 -15.14 -7.24 -16.13
C LEU A 265 -14.65 -6.92 -17.54
N LEU A 266 -15.04 -7.72 -18.52
CA LEU A 266 -14.69 -7.55 -19.92
C LEU A 266 -15.31 -6.28 -20.50
N ALA A 267 -16.55 -5.95 -20.13
CA ALA A 267 -17.19 -4.69 -20.50
C ALA A 267 -16.44 -3.48 -19.90
N GLN A 268 -16.09 -3.54 -18.62
CA GLN A 268 -15.29 -2.50 -17.96
C GLN A 268 -13.91 -2.34 -18.59
N TRP A 269 -13.25 -3.46 -18.91
CA TRP A 269 -11.94 -3.46 -19.56
C TRP A 269 -12.00 -2.80 -20.93
N ARG A 270 -12.99 -3.15 -21.76
CA ARG A 270 -13.19 -2.50 -23.08
C ARG A 270 -13.46 -1.00 -22.95
N ALA A 271 -14.24 -0.58 -21.96
CA ALA A 271 -14.50 0.83 -21.70
C ALA A 271 -13.23 1.61 -21.28
N LEU A 272 -12.31 0.98 -20.54
CA LEU A 272 -11.01 1.61 -20.24
C LEU A 272 -10.10 1.62 -21.47
N LEU A 273 -10.12 0.59 -22.32
CA LEU A 273 -9.31 0.54 -23.54
C LEU A 273 -9.76 1.55 -24.61
N SER A 274 -11.01 2.00 -24.59
CA SER A 274 -11.47 3.09 -25.49
C SER A 274 -10.94 4.47 -25.10
N SER A 275 -10.16 4.59 -24.03
CA SER A 275 -9.50 5.83 -23.64
C SER A 275 -8.38 6.21 -24.64
N PRO A 276 -8.05 7.51 -24.76
CA PRO A 276 -7.01 7.96 -25.68
C PRO A 276 -5.63 7.34 -25.37
N SER A 277 -4.78 7.23 -26.40
CA SER A 277 -3.44 6.64 -26.27
C SER A 277 -2.52 7.49 -25.39
N LEU A 278 -1.55 6.86 -24.73
CA LEU A 278 -0.60 7.57 -23.85
C LEU A 278 0.20 8.65 -24.62
N LEU A 279 0.49 8.40 -25.90
CA LEU A 279 1.14 9.35 -26.79
C LEU A 279 0.33 10.65 -26.99
N SER A 280 -0.99 10.57 -27.07
CA SER A 280 -1.85 11.76 -27.17
C SER A 280 -1.79 12.62 -25.90
N GLY A 281 -1.66 12.00 -24.72
CA GLY A 281 -1.48 12.70 -23.45
C GLY A 281 -0.12 13.40 -23.36
N ILE A 282 0.94 12.71 -23.80
CA ILE A 282 2.31 13.25 -23.83
C ILE A 282 2.45 14.42 -24.81
N SER A 283 1.91 14.28 -26.02
CA SER A 283 1.95 15.33 -27.04
C SER A 283 1.16 16.56 -26.61
N ALA A 284 0.03 16.41 -25.90
CA ALA A 284 -0.70 17.54 -25.32
C ALA A 284 0.13 18.31 -24.26
N ILE A 285 0.97 17.62 -23.50
CA ILE A 285 1.87 18.25 -22.51
C ILE A 285 3.03 18.96 -23.19
N ALA A 286 3.62 18.33 -24.21
CA ALA A 286 4.68 18.94 -25.02
C ALA A 286 4.19 20.20 -25.75
N ALA A 287 2.98 20.17 -26.32
CA ALA A 287 2.34 21.32 -26.98
C ALA A 287 2.09 22.49 -26.02
N ARG A 288 1.73 22.23 -24.76
CA ARG A 288 1.60 23.26 -23.73
C ARG A 288 2.92 23.93 -23.37
N LYS A 289 4.05 23.20 -23.43
CA LYS A 289 5.39 23.76 -23.19
C LYS A 289 5.82 24.72 -24.32
N GLY A 290 5.39 24.46 -25.56
CA GLY A 290 5.63 25.34 -26.72
C GLY A 290 4.83 26.66 -26.67
N SER A 291 3.65 26.67 -26.06
CA SER A 291 2.76 27.84 -26.02
C SER A 291 3.13 28.90 -24.97
N VAL A 292 4.07 28.63 -24.05
CA VAL A 292 4.43 29.58 -22.98
C VAL A 292 5.62 30.48 -23.37
N SER A 293 6.30 30.22 -24.50
CA SER A 293 7.43 31.04 -24.95
C SER A 293 7.09 32.11 -25.98
N SER A 294 5.83 32.27 -26.40
CA SER A 294 5.46 33.29 -27.38
C SER A 294 3.98 33.63 -27.29
N SER A 295 3.66 34.76 -26.66
CA SER A 295 2.48 35.55 -27.05
C SER A 295 2.95 36.57 -28.11
N PRO A 296 2.18 36.79 -29.19
CA PRO A 296 0.98 37.61 -29.07
C PRO A 296 -0.27 37.05 -29.78
N LEU A 297 -1.42 37.45 -29.20
CA LEU A 297 -2.75 37.70 -29.77
C LEU A 297 -3.02 37.30 -31.25
N LEU A 298 -3.95 36.36 -31.49
CA LEU A 298 -5.05 36.52 -32.47
C LEU A 298 -6.09 35.39 -32.41
N LEU A 299 -7.30 35.79 -32.81
CA LEU A 299 -8.62 35.16 -32.77
C LEU A 299 -8.76 33.98 -33.75
N SER A 300 -9.49 32.92 -33.36
CA SER A 300 -10.61 32.32 -34.13
C SER A 300 -10.74 30.79 -34.04
N THR A 301 -11.98 30.40 -33.68
CA THR A 301 -12.79 29.25 -34.15
C THR A 301 -12.40 27.79 -33.82
N GLY A 302 -13.23 27.20 -32.96
CA GLY A 302 -14.03 26.04 -33.36
C GLY A 302 -13.56 24.65 -32.93
N LEU A 303 -14.27 24.09 -31.94
CA LEU A 303 -14.48 22.66 -31.73
C LEU A 303 -13.34 21.82 -31.10
N ALA A 304 -12.94 22.17 -29.87
CA ALA A 304 -12.27 21.21 -28.98
C ALA A 304 -13.29 20.62 -28.00
N THR A 305 -13.67 19.36 -28.25
CA THR A 305 -14.39 18.51 -27.29
C THR A 305 -13.63 18.51 -25.97
N ALA A 306 -14.29 19.04 -24.94
CA ALA A 306 -13.76 19.19 -23.59
C ALA A 306 -13.56 17.82 -22.93
N SER A 307 -12.44 17.15 -23.20
CA SER A 307 -11.97 16.05 -22.38
C SER A 307 -11.37 16.64 -21.11
N LYS A 308 -12.13 16.57 -20.01
CA LYS A 308 -11.70 16.93 -18.66
C LYS A 308 -10.63 15.94 -18.14
N THR A 309 -9.47 15.90 -18.78
CA THR A 309 -8.35 15.07 -18.31
C THR A 309 -7.75 15.68 -17.05
N ALA A 310 -8.08 15.08 -15.90
CA ALA A 310 -7.62 15.48 -14.57
C ALA A 310 -6.08 15.38 -14.38
N PHE A 311 -5.33 14.92 -15.39
CA PHE A 311 -3.87 14.78 -15.35
C PHE A 311 -3.11 16.12 -15.35
N VAL A 312 -3.72 17.21 -15.84
CA VAL A 312 -2.95 18.39 -16.30
C VAL A 312 -2.96 19.57 -15.31
N LYS A 313 -3.48 19.43 -14.08
CA LYS A 313 -3.54 20.55 -13.13
C LYS A 313 -2.38 20.63 -12.11
N SER A 314 -1.53 19.60 -11.96
CA SER A 314 -0.77 19.49 -10.70
C SER A 314 0.58 18.77 -10.75
N VAL A 315 1.38 18.94 -11.82
CA VAL A 315 2.81 18.54 -11.77
C VAL A 315 3.66 19.75 -11.37
N PRO A 316 4.46 19.69 -10.27
CA PRO A 316 5.39 20.75 -9.89
C PRO A 316 6.44 21.02 -10.98
N MET A 317 6.71 22.31 -11.24
CA MET A 317 7.60 22.79 -12.29
C MET A 317 9.04 22.22 -12.34
N PRO A 318 9.71 21.83 -11.22
CA PRO A 318 11.06 21.26 -11.30
C PRO A 318 11.10 19.81 -11.85
N ILE A 319 9.99 19.06 -11.78
CA ILE A 319 9.93 17.68 -12.31
C ILE A 319 9.78 17.69 -13.85
N ILE A 320 9.21 18.76 -14.41
CA ILE A 320 8.93 18.92 -15.84
C ILE A 320 10.22 19.14 -16.66
N ASN A 321 11.25 19.78 -16.09
CA ASN A 321 12.49 20.03 -16.84
C ASN A 321 13.35 18.78 -17.01
N THR A 322 13.50 17.97 -15.96
CA THR A 322 14.27 16.71 -16.02
C THR A 322 13.56 15.63 -16.82
N THR A 323 12.22 15.57 -16.73
CA THR A 323 11.41 14.63 -17.54
C THR A 323 11.43 14.99 -19.02
N SER A 324 11.47 16.28 -19.39
CA SER A 324 11.50 16.69 -20.81
C SER A 324 12.78 16.30 -21.55
N HIS A 325 13.93 16.24 -20.87
CA HIS A 325 15.19 15.78 -21.47
C HIS A 325 15.21 14.26 -21.67
N LEU A 326 14.64 13.51 -20.72
CA LEU A 326 14.43 12.07 -20.84
C LEU A 326 13.40 11.73 -21.93
N LEU A 327 12.34 12.53 -22.06
CA LEU A 327 11.31 12.34 -23.07
C LEU A 327 11.82 12.60 -24.49
N ALA A 328 12.68 13.61 -24.67
CA ALA A 328 13.34 13.89 -25.95
C ALA A 328 14.35 12.79 -26.35
N GLU A 329 15.00 12.15 -25.38
CA GLU A 329 15.85 10.98 -25.61
C GLU A 329 15.03 9.70 -25.88
N LEU A 330 13.85 9.56 -25.25
CA LEU A 330 12.90 8.46 -25.49
C LEU A 330 12.19 8.57 -26.86
N GLU A 331 12.00 9.78 -27.40
CA GLU A 331 11.49 10.02 -28.75
C GLU A 331 12.44 9.50 -29.85
N ARG A 332 13.71 9.27 -29.55
CA ARG A 332 14.70 8.73 -30.51
C ARG A 332 14.46 7.25 -30.83
N PHE A 333 13.75 6.52 -29.97
CA PHE A 333 13.43 5.10 -30.20
C PHE A 333 12.03 4.92 -30.79
N LYS A 334 11.96 4.68 -32.11
CA LYS A 334 10.72 4.37 -32.85
C LYS A 334 9.87 3.27 -32.19
N SER A 335 10.51 2.28 -31.58
CA SER A 335 9.86 1.19 -30.84
C SER A 335 9.12 1.69 -29.59
N PHE A 336 9.66 2.69 -28.89
CA PHE A 336 9.02 3.25 -27.69
C PHE A 336 7.78 4.07 -28.06
N GLN A 337 7.84 4.87 -29.12
CA GLN A 337 6.68 5.59 -29.65
C GLN A 337 5.56 4.66 -30.10
N PHE A 338 5.88 3.53 -30.75
CA PHE A 338 4.90 2.51 -31.12
C PHE A 338 4.19 1.94 -29.89
N VAL A 339 4.95 1.57 -28.85
CA VAL A 339 4.39 1.07 -27.58
C VAL A 339 3.50 2.13 -26.91
N LEU A 340 3.92 3.40 -26.91
CA LEU A 340 3.15 4.52 -26.35
C LEU A 340 1.87 4.84 -27.12
N ALA A 341 1.88 4.60 -28.44
CA ALA A 341 0.71 4.77 -29.29
C ALA A 341 -0.32 3.64 -29.10
N CYS A 342 0.15 2.41 -28.81
CA CYS A 342 -0.71 1.25 -28.64
C CYS A 342 -1.33 1.13 -27.24
N ILE A 343 -0.72 1.72 -26.20
CA ILE A 343 -1.22 1.60 -24.83
C ILE A 343 -2.22 2.73 -24.53
N PRO A 344 -3.49 2.42 -24.23
CA PRO A 344 -4.46 3.40 -23.77
C PRO A 344 -4.12 3.90 -22.37
N ILE A 345 -4.36 5.18 -22.11
CA ILE A 345 -3.92 5.85 -20.87
C ILE A 345 -4.52 5.21 -19.62
N GLN A 346 -5.79 4.78 -19.67
CA GLN A 346 -6.43 4.11 -18.54
C GLN A 346 -5.90 2.69 -18.31
N GLY A 347 -5.49 1.99 -19.38
CA GLY A 347 -4.82 0.70 -19.27
C GLY A 347 -3.47 0.83 -18.55
N PHE A 348 -2.72 1.90 -18.85
CA PHE A 348 -1.48 2.23 -18.14
C PHE A 348 -1.73 2.50 -16.64
N TYR A 349 -2.72 3.32 -16.29
CA TYR A 349 -3.05 3.56 -14.88
C TYR A 349 -3.50 2.30 -14.15
N LEU A 350 -4.26 1.42 -14.80
CA LEU A 350 -4.68 0.15 -14.20
C LEU A 350 -3.48 -0.76 -13.91
N LEU A 351 -2.53 -0.88 -14.83
CA LEU A 351 -1.29 -1.64 -14.61
C LEU A 351 -0.44 -1.00 -13.51
N MET A 352 -0.28 0.33 -13.55
CA MET A 352 0.47 1.08 -12.53
C MET A 352 -0.17 0.87 -11.15
N ASN A 353 -1.50 0.96 -11.04
CA ASN A 353 -2.24 0.68 -9.82
C ASN A 353 -1.94 -0.73 -9.28
N ALA A 354 -2.02 -1.75 -10.12
CA ALA A 354 -1.78 -3.14 -9.73
C ALA A 354 -0.33 -3.41 -9.29
N LEU A 355 0.66 -2.90 -10.04
CA LEU A 355 2.07 -3.07 -9.71
C LEU A 355 2.44 -2.33 -8.41
N THR A 356 1.99 -1.09 -8.28
CA THR A 356 2.28 -0.27 -7.10
C THR A 356 1.59 -0.79 -5.85
N GLN A 357 0.41 -1.42 -5.98
CA GLN A 357 -0.23 -2.17 -4.89
C GLN A 357 0.67 -3.31 -4.39
N TYR A 358 1.21 -4.11 -5.30
CA TYR A 358 2.15 -5.19 -4.95
C TYR A 358 3.39 -4.65 -4.22
N LEU A 359 4.03 -3.61 -4.76
CA LEU A 359 5.21 -2.98 -4.15
C LEU A 359 4.92 -2.45 -2.74
N CYS A 360 3.76 -1.79 -2.58
CA CYS A 360 3.26 -1.28 -1.31
C CYS A 360 3.07 -2.42 -0.29
N ILE A 361 2.36 -3.49 -0.66
CA ILE A 361 2.11 -4.64 0.23
C ILE A 361 3.44 -5.31 0.63
N ARG A 362 4.34 -5.55 -0.34
CA ARG A 362 5.66 -6.12 -0.09
C ARG A 362 6.49 -5.27 0.86
N GLY A 363 6.49 -3.95 0.67
CA GLY A 363 7.17 -2.99 1.54
C GLY A 363 6.65 -3.05 2.97
N VAL A 364 5.32 -3.10 3.16
CA VAL A 364 4.69 -3.21 4.49
C VAL A 364 5.04 -4.53 5.19
N HIS A 365 4.98 -5.67 4.49
CA HIS A 365 5.38 -6.96 5.08
C HIS A 365 6.85 -7.00 5.45
N LEU A 366 7.72 -6.42 4.61
CA LEU A 366 9.15 -6.34 4.87
C LEU A 366 9.45 -5.45 6.09
N LEU A 367 8.75 -4.31 6.22
CA LEU A 367 8.84 -3.44 7.39
C LEU A 367 8.35 -4.16 8.65
N SER A 368 7.23 -4.88 8.58
CA SER A 368 6.67 -5.63 9.71
C SER A 368 7.61 -6.74 10.21
N ALA A 369 8.33 -7.39 9.29
CA ALA A 369 9.28 -8.43 9.63
C ALA A 369 10.59 -7.91 10.27
N LYS A 370 10.94 -6.63 10.06
CA LYS A 370 12.25 -6.06 10.44
C LYS A 370 12.17 -4.93 11.47
N SER A 371 10.98 -4.46 11.82
CA SER A 371 10.81 -3.32 12.74
C SER A 371 9.80 -3.62 13.86
N SER A 372 9.77 -2.75 14.87
CA SER A 372 8.80 -2.85 15.96
C SER A 372 7.38 -2.55 15.46
N SER A 373 6.36 -3.13 16.09
CA SER A 373 4.95 -2.84 15.75
C SER A 373 4.59 -1.36 15.88
N LEU A 374 5.27 -0.61 16.75
CA LEU A 374 5.14 0.85 16.83
C LEU A 374 5.61 1.52 15.55
N THR A 375 6.80 1.16 15.06
CA THR A 375 7.39 1.72 13.84
C THR A 375 6.49 1.47 12.64
N VAL A 376 6.01 0.23 12.49
CA VAL A 376 5.04 -0.15 11.44
C VAL A 376 3.80 0.74 11.53
N THR A 377 3.26 0.92 12.73
CA THR A 377 2.03 1.70 12.93
C THR A 377 2.22 3.17 12.58
N ILE A 378 3.33 3.79 13.00
CA ILE A 378 3.67 5.18 12.68
C ILE A 378 3.84 5.33 11.16
N VAL A 379 4.65 4.48 10.52
CA VAL A 379 4.89 4.56 9.06
C VAL A 379 3.60 4.39 8.27
N LEU A 380 2.73 3.45 8.66
CA LEU A 380 1.43 3.26 8.01
C LEU A 380 0.49 4.44 8.20
N ASN A 381 0.51 5.11 9.36
CA ASN A 381 -0.31 6.28 9.61
C ASN A 381 0.19 7.48 8.79
N VAL A 382 1.50 7.73 8.77
CA VAL A 382 2.13 8.77 7.95
C VAL A 382 1.88 8.53 6.46
N ARG A 383 1.99 7.29 5.97
CA ARG A 383 1.62 6.91 4.60
C ARG A 383 0.20 7.35 4.27
N LYS A 384 -0.78 7.02 5.11
CA LYS A 384 -2.19 7.40 4.88
C LYS A 384 -2.38 8.90 4.83
N LEU A 385 -1.69 9.65 5.71
CA LEU A 385 -1.73 11.11 5.73
C LEU A 385 -1.17 11.70 4.44
N ILE A 386 0.00 11.22 3.98
CA ILE A 386 0.61 11.68 2.73
C ILE A 386 -0.28 11.33 1.53
N SER A 387 -0.83 10.12 1.47
CA SER A 387 -1.78 9.73 0.43
C SER A 387 -3.02 10.64 0.41
N LEU A 388 -3.56 11.02 1.58
CA LEU A 388 -4.67 11.98 1.68
C LEU A 388 -4.28 13.35 1.11
N LEU A 389 -3.15 13.92 1.56
CA LEU A 389 -2.68 15.23 1.13
C LEU A 389 -2.39 15.28 -0.37
N LEU A 390 -1.77 14.23 -0.92
CA LEU A 390 -1.53 14.11 -2.36
C LEU A 390 -2.84 13.99 -3.14
N SER A 391 -3.82 13.24 -2.65
CA SER A 391 -5.13 13.13 -3.29
C SER A 391 -5.85 14.50 -3.32
N ILE A 392 -5.77 15.29 -2.25
CA ILE A 392 -6.33 16.66 -2.22
C ILE A 392 -5.59 17.57 -3.20
N TYR A 393 -4.26 17.61 -3.11
CA TYR A 393 -3.42 18.53 -3.86
C TYR A 393 -3.39 18.23 -5.37
N LEU A 394 -3.16 16.96 -5.75
CA LEU A 394 -2.99 16.59 -7.16
C LEU A 394 -4.31 16.62 -7.92
N PHE A 395 -5.39 16.21 -7.29
CA PHE A 395 -6.68 16.06 -7.96
C PHE A 395 -7.64 17.21 -7.70
N GLY A 396 -7.23 18.20 -6.89
CA GLY A 396 -8.00 19.40 -6.57
C GLY A 396 -9.34 19.05 -5.92
N ASN A 397 -9.34 18.13 -4.96
CA ASN A 397 -10.56 17.76 -4.26
C ASN A 397 -10.92 18.85 -3.24
N ASP A 398 -12.03 19.55 -3.48
CA ASP A 398 -12.56 20.54 -2.54
C ASP A 398 -13.20 19.82 -1.34
N LEU A 399 -12.46 19.77 -0.23
CA LEU A 399 -12.96 19.20 1.02
C LEU A 399 -13.59 20.28 1.88
N ALA A 400 -14.78 19.99 2.41
CA ALA A 400 -15.40 20.85 3.41
C ALA A 400 -14.44 21.05 4.59
N PRO A 401 -14.37 22.24 5.21
CA PRO A 401 -13.54 22.46 6.40
C PRO A 401 -13.82 21.44 7.52
N GLY A 402 -15.09 21.00 7.67
CA GLY A 402 -15.48 19.95 8.60
C GLY A 402 -14.86 18.57 8.30
N VAL A 403 -14.61 18.24 7.03
CA VAL A 403 -13.90 17.01 6.63
C VAL A 403 -12.44 17.06 7.05
N LEU A 404 -11.79 18.23 6.94
CA LEU A 404 -10.40 18.42 7.38
C LEU A 404 -10.26 18.29 8.89
N VAL A 405 -11.19 18.88 9.65
CA VAL A 405 -11.24 18.69 11.12
C VAL A 405 -11.44 17.22 11.47
N GLY A 406 -12.36 16.53 10.79
CA GLY A 406 -12.56 15.09 10.97
C GLY A 406 -11.30 14.28 10.67
N ALA A 407 -10.57 14.61 9.59
CA ALA A 407 -9.29 14.00 9.26
C ALA A 407 -8.27 14.16 10.40
N LEU A 408 -8.12 15.38 10.95
CA LEU A 408 -7.21 15.64 12.07
C LEU A 408 -7.51 14.71 13.26
N PHE A 409 -8.78 14.61 13.65
CA PHE A 409 -9.21 13.72 14.72
C PHE A 409 -8.86 12.24 14.43
N VAL A 410 -9.06 11.81 13.18
CA VAL A 410 -8.76 10.44 12.76
C VAL A 410 -7.25 10.13 12.79
N PHE A 411 -6.40 11.02 12.30
CA PHE A 411 -4.95 10.77 12.26
C PHE A 411 -4.32 10.81 13.65
N VAL A 412 -4.74 11.75 14.50
CA VAL A 412 -4.28 11.85 15.89
C VAL A 412 -4.80 10.66 16.72
N GLY A 413 -6.08 10.32 16.60
CA GLY A 413 -6.65 9.14 17.26
C GLY A 413 -5.97 7.84 16.82
N GLY A 414 -5.67 7.69 15.52
CA GLY A 414 -4.94 6.55 15.00
C GLY A 414 -3.51 6.44 15.54
N ALA A 415 -2.81 7.58 15.68
CA ALA A 415 -1.47 7.62 16.27
C ALA A 415 -1.50 7.23 17.75
N LEU A 416 -2.46 7.78 18.51
CA LEU A 416 -2.65 7.46 19.93
C LEU A 416 -2.96 5.98 20.14
N TYR A 417 -3.87 5.41 19.33
CA TYR A 417 -4.21 3.99 19.40
C TYR A 417 -2.99 3.08 19.17
N GLY A 418 -2.18 3.43 18.15
CA GLY A 418 -0.96 2.71 17.83
C GLY A 418 0.10 2.78 18.93
N PHE A 419 0.30 3.98 19.50
CA PHE A 419 1.22 4.21 20.60
C PHE A 419 0.83 3.40 21.85
N GLU A 420 -0.44 3.46 22.23
CA GLU A 420 -0.98 2.71 23.36
C GLU A 420 -0.86 1.19 23.17
N GLY A 421 -1.18 0.70 21.97
CA GLY A 421 -1.00 -0.71 21.63
C GLY A 421 0.46 -1.18 21.76
N ALA A 422 1.42 -0.36 21.34
CA ALA A 422 2.84 -0.67 21.49
C ALA A 422 3.31 -0.61 22.94
N ARG A 423 2.83 0.37 23.73
CA ARG A 423 3.16 0.52 25.14
C ARG A 423 2.77 -0.73 25.93
N LEU A 424 1.52 -1.19 25.77
CA LEU A 424 1.00 -2.38 26.45
C LEU A 424 1.81 -3.65 26.12
N ARG A 425 2.22 -3.81 24.86
CA ARG A 425 3.02 -4.96 24.43
C ARG A 425 4.43 -4.97 25.05
N LYS A 426 5.00 -3.80 25.32
CA LYS A 426 6.30 -3.69 26.02
C LYS A 426 6.17 -4.10 27.49
N THR A 427 5.07 -3.74 28.15
CA THR A 427 4.82 -4.07 29.56
C THR A 427 4.56 -5.57 29.78
N TYR A 428 3.96 -6.27 28.81
CA TYR A 428 3.59 -7.70 28.95
C TYR A 428 4.70 -8.68 28.55
N LYS A 429 5.90 -8.22 28.15
CA LYS A 429 7.04 -9.14 27.95
C LYS A 429 7.47 -9.65 29.34
N PRO A 430 7.31 -10.94 29.68
CA PRO A 430 7.82 -11.45 30.94
C PRO A 430 9.33 -11.22 30.96
N SER A 431 9.84 -10.70 32.08
CA SER A 431 11.27 -10.70 32.37
C SER A 431 11.74 -12.14 32.19
N ASN A 432 12.50 -12.40 31.13
CA ASN A 432 13.21 -13.67 31.01
C ASN A 432 14.23 -13.62 32.15
N LYS A 433 13.91 -14.30 33.26
CA LYS A 433 14.86 -14.59 34.33
C LYS A 433 16.11 -15.16 33.66
N LYS A 434 17.20 -14.40 33.75
CA LYS A 434 18.54 -15.00 33.75
C LYS A 434 18.63 -15.69 35.11
N ASP A 435 18.43 -16.99 35.10
CA ASP A 435 19.08 -17.87 36.08
C ASP A 435 20.49 -18.15 35.56
#